data_AF-A0A165I2M7-F1
#
_entry.id   AF-A0A165I2M7-F1
#
_cell.length_a   1.000
_cell.length_b   1.000
_cell.length_c   1.000
_cell.angle_alpha   90.00
_cell.angle_beta   90.00
_cell.angle_gamma   90.00
#
_symmetry.space_group_name_H-M   'P 1'
#
loop_
_entity.id
_entity.type
_entity.pdbx_description
1 polymer ?
#
loop_
_entity_poly.entity_id
_entity_poly.type
_entity_poly.pdbx_seq_one_letter_code
_entity_poly.pdbx_strand_id
1 'polypeptide(L)'
;MADKRSSSRSAKKRRRDDSPLDDLKYPEDHNSRVTIKVHRKAPEPTAIIDTTPAAFQHISRLLECLHERFFGFLSAQAQYLRFKFSQGLKNDGFGPVLFNFDGEYSIVADPAGGPVDSTVKNVMSQIETTIGVKFREASVYTCPDHSIVTRFGCLHEIQVEVPHILTSPTMEPSVPNATGGLLVRRMAGEMEVHIAWDRRHKYFPGQKIALHFKLLG
;
A
#
# COMPACT_ATOMS: atom_id res chain seq x y z
N MET A 1 40.99 11.51 30.48
CA MET A 1 39.86 12.13 31.23
C MET A 1 38.61 11.41 30.81
N ALA A 2 37.98 10.74 31.76
CA ALA A 2 36.88 9.80 31.57
C ALA A 2 35.57 10.47 31.97
N ASP A 3 34.54 10.39 31.14
CA ASP A 3 33.18 10.74 31.54
C ASP A 3 32.24 9.54 31.41
N LYS A 4 31.88 9.01 32.57
CA LYS A 4 30.87 7.98 32.78
C LYS A 4 29.51 8.66 32.87
N ARG A 5 28.59 8.40 31.94
CA ARG A 5 27.16 8.72 32.13
C ARG A 5 26.34 7.46 32.29
N SER A 6 26.05 7.21 33.57
CA SER A 6 25.00 6.34 34.10
C SER A 6 23.64 6.74 33.50
N SER A 7 22.92 5.77 32.93
CA SER A 7 21.50 5.92 32.59
C SER A 7 20.72 4.74 33.17
N SER A 8 19.88 5.09 34.12
CA SER A 8 19.02 4.23 34.93
C SER A 8 17.88 3.63 34.09
N ARG A 9 17.75 2.30 34.12
CA ARG A 9 16.61 1.58 33.56
C ARG A 9 15.58 1.32 34.66
N SER A 10 14.45 2.01 34.61
CA SER A 10 13.28 1.72 35.46
C SER A 10 12.49 0.55 34.87
N ALA A 11 12.55 -0.60 35.55
CA ALA A 11 11.77 -1.79 35.24
C ALA A 11 10.32 -1.61 35.71
N LYS A 12 9.36 -1.55 34.76
CA LYS A 12 7.92 -1.48 35.04
C LYS A 12 7.33 -2.89 35.01
N LYS A 13 7.21 -3.50 36.20
CA LYS A 13 6.61 -4.80 36.49
C LYS A 13 5.10 -4.76 36.21
N ARG A 14 4.64 -5.40 35.12
CA ARG A 14 3.21 -5.60 34.84
C ARG A 14 2.72 -6.87 35.56
N ARG A 15 1.69 -6.69 36.40
CA ARG A 15 0.95 -7.75 37.09
C ARG A 15 0.16 -8.57 36.06
N ARG A 16 0.19 -9.89 36.22
CA ARG A 16 -0.75 -10.84 35.59
C ARG A 16 -2.02 -10.83 36.41
N ASP A 17 -3.14 -10.54 35.78
CA ASP A 17 -4.47 -10.81 36.32
C ASP A 17 -4.87 -12.21 35.86
N ASP A 18 -4.81 -13.16 36.80
CA ASP A 18 -5.38 -14.50 36.67
C ASP A 18 -6.88 -14.38 36.92
N SER A 19 -7.69 -14.58 35.89
CA SER A 19 -9.15 -14.74 36.03
C SER A 19 -9.49 -16.23 35.93
N PRO A 20 -10.24 -16.82 36.90
CA PRO A 20 -10.68 -18.20 36.83
C PRO A 20 -11.79 -18.35 35.78
N LEU A 21 -11.60 -19.26 34.83
CA LEU A 21 -12.65 -19.68 33.90
C LEU A 21 -13.53 -20.72 34.59
N ASP A 22 -14.79 -20.35 34.84
CA ASP A 22 -15.83 -21.23 35.34
C ASP A 22 -16.19 -22.31 34.31
N ASP A 23 -16.16 -23.55 34.78
CA ASP A 23 -16.61 -24.77 34.10
C ASP A 23 -18.13 -24.74 33.86
N LEU A 24 -18.56 -24.30 32.68
CA LEU A 24 -19.94 -24.49 32.22
C LEU A 24 -20.09 -25.87 31.56
N LYS A 25 -20.53 -26.83 32.37
CA LYS A 25 -20.94 -28.18 31.98
C LYS A 25 -22.29 -28.12 31.23
N TYR A 26 -22.26 -28.29 29.92
CA TYR A 26 -23.47 -28.41 29.10
C TYR A 26 -24.11 -29.81 29.25
N PRO A 27 -25.45 -29.91 29.28
CA PRO A 27 -26.16 -31.19 29.33
C PRO A 27 -26.05 -31.94 28.00
N GLU A 28 -25.82 -33.25 28.08
CA GLU A 28 -25.83 -34.17 26.94
C GLU A 28 -27.28 -34.46 26.51
N ASP A 29 -27.71 -33.84 25.42
CA ASP A 29 -28.97 -34.19 24.77
C ASP A 29 -28.80 -35.48 23.95
N HIS A 30 -29.32 -36.57 24.51
CA HIS A 30 -29.56 -37.83 23.80
C HIS A 30 -30.62 -37.63 22.71
N ASN A 31 -30.18 -37.26 21.51
CA ASN A 31 -31.06 -37.15 20.36
C ASN A 31 -31.00 -38.43 19.49
N SER A 32 -32.14 -39.11 19.44
CA SER A 32 -32.38 -40.37 18.74
C SER A 32 -32.06 -40.28 17.24
N ARG A 33 -31.18 -41.19 16.81
CA ARG A 33 -30.61 -41.26 15.46
C ARG A 33 -31.63 -41.88 14.48
N VAL A 34 -32.46 -41.04 13.85
CA VAL A 34 -33.26 -41.43 12.69
C VAL A 34 -32.37 -41.41 11.44
N THR A 35 -31.93 -42.58 10.97
CA THR A 35 -31.19 -42.72 9.70
C THR A 35 -32.12 -42.61 8.51
N ILE A 36 -32.33 -41.38 8.02
CA ILE A 36 -32.95 -41.12 6.72
C ILE A 36 -31.88 -41.38 5.64
N LYS A 37 -32.04 -42.47 4.88
CA LYS A 37 -31.20 -42.75 3.70
C LYS A 37 -31.62 -41.82 2.55
N VAL A 38 -31.06 -40.62 2.53
CA VAL A 38 -31.19 -39.69 1.40
C VAL A 38 -30.26 -40.16 0.28
N HIS A 39 -30.83 -40.65 -0.82
CA HIS A 39 -30.10 -40.82 -2.08
C HIS A 39 -29.73 -39.44 -2.63
N ARG A 40 -28.56 -38.93 -2.22
CA ARG A 40 -27.98 -37.71 -2.76
C ARG A 40 -27.46 -38.03 -4.16
N LYS A 41 -28.23 -37.62 -5.17
CA LYS A 41 -27.77 -37.50 -6.56
C LYS A 41 -26.46 -36.72 -6.54
N ALA A 42 -25.41 -37.27 -7.17
CA ALA A 42 -24.09 -36.64 -7.19
C ALA A 42 -24.24 -35.18 -7.66
N PRO A 43 -23.75 -34.19 -6.90
CA PRO A 43 -23.84 -32.79 -7.32
C PRO A 43 -23.12 -32.67 -8.66
N GLU A 44 -23.84 -32.25 -9.69
CA GLU A 44 -23.23 -31.92 -10.97
C GLU A 44 -22.15 -30.88 -10.73
N PRO A 45 -20.97 -31.00 -11.36
CA PRO A 45 -19.86 -30.09 -11.15
C PRO A 45 -20.31 -28.68 -11.57
N THR A 46 -20.68 -27.88 -10.58
CA THR A 46 -20.98 -26.47 -10.78
C THR A 46 -19.71 -25.84 -11.33
N ALA A 47 -19.79 -25.32 -12.56
CA ALA A 47 -18.71 -24.57 -13.15
C ALA A 47 -18.33 -23.47 -12.17
N ILE A 48 -17.09 -23.53 -11.67
CA ILE A 48 -16.52 -22.47 -10.83
C ILE A 48 -16.33 -21.30 -11.79
N ILE A 49 -17.32 -20.43 -11.88
CA ILE A 49 -17.20 -19.15 -12.57
C ILE A 49 -16.25 -18.34 -11.70
N ASP A 50 -15.06 -18.06 -12.22
CA ASP A 50 -14.13 -17.11 -11.59
C ASP A 50 -14.77 -15.73 -11.64
N THR A 51 -15.43 -15.37 -10.55
CA THR A 51 -16.12 -14.09 -10.37
C THR A 51 -15.21 -13.04 -9.78
N THR A 52 -13.87 -13.18 -9.83
CA THR A 52 -12.98 -12.15 -9.28
C THR A 52 -12.80 -11.00 -10.28
N PRO A 53 -13.62 -9.92 -10.24
CA PRO A 53 -13.71 -8.95 -11.33
C PRO A 53 -12.55 -7.93 -11.30
N ALA A 54 -11.69 -8.01 -10.28
CA ALA A 54 -10.67 -7.01 -9.96
C ALA A 54 -9.22 -7.51 -10.12
N ALA A 55 -9.02 -8.77 -10.51
CA ALA A 55 -7.68 -9.31 -10.70
C ALA A 55 -7.12 -8.92 -12.07
N PHE A 56 -5.98 -8.24 -12.08
CA PHE A 56 -5.22 -8.02 -13.31
C PHE A 56 -4.65 -9.35 -13.79
N GLN A 57 -4.73 -9.61 -15.10
CA GLN A 57 -4.21 -10.85 -15.68
C GLN A 57 -2.69 -10.96 -15.55
N HIS A 58 -1.98 -9.83 -15.66
CA HIS A 58 -0.52 -9.76 -15.64
C HIS A 58 -0.04 -8.47 -14.96
N ILE A 59 1.19 -8.51 -14.43
CA ILE A 59 1.84 -7.34 -13.80
C ILE A 59 1.88 -6.13 -14.73
N SER A 60 2.13 -6.30 -16.03
CA SER A 60 2.20 -5.19 -16.98
C SER A 60 0.93 -4.34 -17.01
N ARG A 61 -0.25 -4.97 -16.93
CA ARG A 61 -1.53 -4.25 -16.89
C ARG A 61 -1.74 -3.49 -15.58
N LEU A 62 -1.29 -4.06 -14.48
CA LEU A 62 -1.29 -3.38 -13.18
C LEU A 62 -0.37 -2.16 -13.22
N LEU A 63 0.84 -2.30 -13.78
CA LEU A 63 1.82 -1.21 -13.91
C LEU A 63 1.32 -0.09 -14.84
N GLU A 64 0.71 -0.43 -15.98
CA GLU A 64 0.06 0.54 -16.88
C GLU A 64 -1.02 1.34 -16.13
N CYS A 65 -1.92 0.65 -15.41
CA CYS A 65 -2.98 1.30 -14.64
C CYS A 65 -2.43 2.19 -13.51
N LEU A 66 -1.39 1.72 -12.81
CA LEU A 66 -0.70 2.48 -11.78
C LEU A 66 -0.04 3.74 -12.37
N HIS A 67 0.67 3.60 -13.49
CA HIS A 67 1.33 4.71 -14.19
C HIS A 67 0.31 5.78 -14.57
N GLU A 68 -0.75 5.41 -15.30
CA GLU A 68 -1.79 6.34 -15.75
C GLU A 68 -2.44 7.10 -14.59
N ARG A 69 -2.84 6.38 -13.53
CA ARG A 69 -3.47 6.99 -12.36
C ARG A 69 -2.51 7.89 -11.58
N PHE A 70 -1.26 7.47 -11.40
CA PHE A 70 -0.26 8.22 -10.67
C PHE A 70 0.08 9.54 -11.38
N PHE A 71 0.39 9.50 -12.67
CA PHE A 71 0.71 10.72 -13.43
C PHE A 71 -0.51 11.61 -13.64
N GLY A 72 -1.71 11.03 -13.80
CA GLY A 72 -2.96 11.78 -13.80
C GLY A 72 -3.16 12.55 -12.49
N PHE A 73 -2.91 11.91 -11.35
CA PHE A 73 -2.96 12.55 -10.04
C PHE A 73 -1.92 13.68 -9.89
N LEU A 74 -0.65 13.43 -10.25
CA LEU A 74 0.39 14.46 -10.17
C LEU A 74 0.09 15.68 -11.04
N SER A 75 -0.41 15.46 -12.25
CA SER A 75 -0.83 16.52 -13.16
C SER A 75 -1.97 17.35 -12.56
N ALA A 76 -3.00 16.70 -12.03
CA ALA A 76 -4.11 17.37 -11.36
C ALA A 76 -3.64 18.17 -10.13
N GLN A 77 -2.71 17.62 -9.34
CA GLN A 77 -2.12 18.32 -8.19
C GLN A 77 -1.31 19.55 -8.60
N ALA A 78 -0.47 19.44 -9.63
CA ALA A 78 0.28 20.57 -10.15
C ALA A 78 -0.66 21.69 -10.63
N GLN A 79 -1.73 21.36 -11.35
CA GLN A 79 -2.74 22.33 -11.79
C GLN A 79 -3.47 22.97 -10.61
N TYR A 80 -3.89 22.18 -9.62
CA TYR A 80 -4.54 22.69 -8.40
C TYR A 80 -3.64 23.67 -7.65
N LEU A 81 -2.35 23.34 -7.49
CA LEU A 81 -1.37 24.20 -6.84
C LEU A 81 -1.16 25.51 -7.60
N ARG A 82 -1.03 25.47 -8.94
CA ARG A 82 -0.96 26.69 -9.77
C ARG A 82 -2.19 27.57 -9.59
N PHE A 83 -3.38 26.97 -9.64
CA PHE A 83 -4.64 27.67 -9.47
C PHE A 83 -4.72 28.35 -8.10
N LYS A 84 -4.43 27.61 -7.03
CA LYS A 84 -4.47 28.16 -5.67
C LYS A 84 -3.43 29.25 -5.45
N PHE A 85 -2.22 29.10 -6.02
CA PHE A 85 -1.22 30.15 -5.96
C PHE A 85 -1.68 31.42 -6.69
N SER A 86 -2.33 31.27 -7.85
CA SER A 86 -2.87 32.43 -8.58
C SER A 86 -3.94 33.20 -7.80
N GLN A 87 -4.59 32.56 -6.82
CA GLN A 87 -5.52 33.20 -5.88
C GLN A 87 -4.82 33.90 -4.70
N GLY A 88 -3.49 33.90 -4.64
CA GLY A 88 -2.75 34.48 -3.52
C GLY A 88 -2.79 33.66 -2.22
N LEU A 89 -3.23 32.39 -2.29
CA LEU A 89 -3.19 31.49 -1.13
C LEU A 89 -1.75 31.08 -0.83
N LYS A 90 -1.34 31.31 0.42
CA LYS A 90 -0.06 30.85 0.96
C LYS A 90 -0.07 29.32 1.15
N ASN A 91 1.13 28.74 1.23
CA ASN A 91 1.32 27.29 1.33
C ASN A 91 0.59 26.63 2.51
N ASP A 92 0.35 27.36 3.59
CA ASP A 92 -0.30 26.84 4.81
C ASP A 92 -1.80 26.54 4.60
N GLY A 93 -2.40 27.01 3.49
CA GLY A 93 -3.81 26.79 3.15
C GLY A 93 -4.07 25.56 2.29
N PHE A 94 -3.05 24.79 1.92
CA PHE A 94 -3.25 23.57 1.15
C PHE A 94 -3.74 22.45 2.08
N GLY A 95 -4.99 22.02 1.87
CA GLY A 95 -5.50 20.82 2.54
C GLY A 95 -4.66 19.58 2.22
N PRO A 96 -4.73 18.54 3.08
CA PRO A 96 -4.05 17.28 2.81
C PRO A 96 -4.59 16.66 1.53
N VAL A 97 -3.71 16.09 0.74
CA VAL A 97 -4.07 15.38 -0.49
C VAL A 97 -3.64 13.94 -0.37
N LEU A 98 -4.54 13.03 -0.74
CA LEU A 98 -4.31 11.59 -0.74
C LEU A 98 -4.44 11.01 -2.15
N PHE A 99 -3.45 10.24 -2.55
CA PHE A 99 -3.52 9.32 -3.67
C PHE A 99 -3.49 7.89 -3.13
N ASN A 100 -4.38 7.03 -3.63
CA ASN A 100 -4.43 5.61 -3.30
C ASN A 100 -4.53 4.78 -4.59
N PHE A 101 -3.80 3.68 -4.63
CA PHE A 101 -3.87 2.69 -5.68
C PHE A 101 -3.85 1.29 -5.06
N ASP A 102 -4.84 0.48 -5.45
CA ASP A 102 -4.93 -0.92 -5.07
C ASP A 102 -5.02 -1.76 -6.34
N GLY A 103 -4.24 -2.82 -6.41
CA GLY A 103 -4.29 -3.76 -7.53
C GLY A 103 -3.75 -5.12 -7.15
N GLU A 104 -4.29 -6.18 -7.74
CA GLU A 104 -3.79 -7.54 -7.53
C GLU A 104 -3.59 -8.26 -8.86
N TYR A 105 -2.58 -9.14 -8.91
CA TYR A 105 -2.38 -10.06 -10.01
C TYR A 105 -1.86 -11.39 -9.45
N SER A 106 -1.90 -12.43 -10.28
CA SER A 106 -1.44 -13.76 -9.87
C SER A 106 -0.42 -14.32 -10.84
N ILE A 107 0.52 -15.08 -10.31
CA ILE A 107 1.49 -15.86 -11.08
C ILE A 107 1.34 -17.34 -10.72
N VAL A 108 1.79 -18.22 -11.62
CA VAL A 108 1.92 -19.64 -11.29
C VAL A 108 3.04 -19.78 -10.27
N ALA A 109 2.76 -20.42 -9.14
CA ALA A 109 3.74 -20.63 -8.09
C ALA A 109 4.70 -21.75 -8.48
N ASP A 110 5.97 -21.59 -8.11
CA ASP A 110 6.91 -22.71 -8.12
C ASP A 110 6.49 -23.71 -7.02
N PRO A 111 6.21 -24.99 -7.35
CA PRO A 111 5.85 -26.00 -6.35
C PRO A 111 6.93 -26.21 -5.29
N ALA A 112 8.19 -25.83 -5.54
CA ALA A 112 9.26 -25.84 -4.55
C ALA A 112 9.21 -24.64 -3.58
N GLY A 113 8.26 -23.72 -3.74
CA GLY A 113 8.11 -22.54 -2.88
C GLY A 113 9.19 -21.49 -3.14
N GLY A 114 9.38 -21.12 -4.42
CA GLY A 114 10.43 -20.23 -4.89
C GLY A 114 10.64 -18.93 -4.07
N PRO A 115 11.79 -18.26 -4.23
CA PRO A 115 12.25 -17.22 -3.31
C PRO A 115 11.35 -15.97 -3.33
N VAL A 116 10.46 -15.87 -2.34
CA VAL A 116 9.50 -14.76 -2.20
C VAL A 116 10.19 -13.39 -2.18
N ASP A 117 11.35 -13.29 -1.52
CA ASP A 117 12.14 -12.05 -1.46
C ASP A 117 12.54 -11.54 -2.85
N SER A 118 12.87 -12.45 -3.78
CA SER A 118 13.23 -12.07 -5.15
C SER A 118 12.01 -11.54 -5.91
N THR A 119 10.83 -12.12 -5.69
CA THR A 119 9.56 -11.66 -6.27
C THR A 119 9.23 -10.26 -5.76
N VAL A 120 9.31 -10.04 -4.44
CA VAL A 120 9.09 -8.73 -3.82
C VAL A 120 10.03 -7.67 -4.40
N LYS A 121 11.33 -7.96 -4.46
CA LYS A 121 12.34 -7.03 -5.01
C LYS A 121 12.10 -6.72 -6.48
N ASN A 122 11.72 -7.73 -7.27
CA ASN A 122 11.39 -7.55 -8.67
C ASN A 122 10.16 -6.65 -8.85
N VAL A 123 9.08 -6.89 -8.09
CA VAL A 123 7.87 -6.05 -8.10
C VAL A 123 8.19 -4.62 -7.71
N MET A 124 8.92 -4.42 -6.60
CA MET A 124 9.37 -3.10 -6.16
C MET A 124 10.17 -2.38 -7.25
N SER A 125 11.15 -3.06 -7.86
CA SER A 125 11.99 -2.48 -8.92
C SER A 125 11.18 -2.07 -10.17
N GLN A 126 10.21 -2.89 -10.57
CA GLN A 126 9.33 -2.57 -11.69
C GLN A 126 8.44 -1.37 -11.38
N ILE A 127 7.91 -1.28 -10.16
CA ILE A 127 7.12 -0.12 -9.72
C ILE A 127 8.00 1.15 -9.67
N GLU A 128 9.19 1.09 -9.07
CA GLU A 128 10.14 2.22 -9.05
C GLU A 128 10.42 2.74 -10.45
N THR A 129 10.66 1.82 -11.40
CA THR A 129 10.94 2.15 -12.80
C THR A 129 9.72 2.77 -13.48
N THR A 130 8.52 2.28 -13.15
CA THR A 130 7.26 2.72 -13.76
C THR A 130 6.88 4.14 -13.31
N ILE A 131 6.93 4.44 -12.01
CA ILE A 131 6.46 5.73 -11.48
C ILE A 131 7.59 6.70 -11.14
N GLY A 132 8.85 6.30 -11.29
CA GLY A 132 10.01 7.16 -11.02
C GLY A 132 10.20 7.52 -9.53
N VAL A 133 9.66 6.71 -8.63
CA VAL A 133 9.74 6.91 -7.17
C VAL A 133 10.74 5.92 -6.58
N LYS A 134 11.55 6.36 -5.61
CA LYS A 134 12.45 5.47 -4.86
C LYS A 134 11.80 5.01 -3.57
N PHE A 135 11.72 3.70 -3.40
CA PHE A 135 11.17 3.05 -2.22
C PHE A 135 12.32 2.57 -1.33
N ARG A 136 12.06 2.54 -0.02
CA ARG A 136 12.95 1.94 0.97
C ARG A 136 12.15 0.93 1.78
N GLU A 137 12.68 -0.27 1.92
CA GLU A 137 12.05 -1.30 2.73
C GLU A 137 11.96 -0.83 4.19
N ALA A 138 10.77 -0.90 4.75
CA ALA A 138 10.46 -0.47 6.11
C ALA A 138 10.26 -1.66 7.04
N SER A 139 9.51 -2.67 6.60
CA SER A 139 9.31 -3.91 7.36
C SER A 139 8.84 -5.07 6.49
N VAL A 140 9.09 -6.29 6.98
CA VAL A 140 8.56 -7.54 6.42
C VAL A 140 7.87 -8.29 7.55
N TYR A 141 6.66 -8.80 7.31
CA TYR A 141 5.94 -9.63 8.27
C TYR A 141 5.27 -10.83 7.61
N THR A 142 5.21 -11.92 8.36
CA THR A 142 4.47 -13.13 7.99
C THR A 142 3.15 -13.14 8.75
N CYS A 143 2.05 -13.29 8.02
CA CYS A 143 0.71 -13.38 8.57
C CYS A 143 0.35 -14.82 8.97
N PRO A 144 -0.68 -15.02 9.81
CA PRO A 144 -1.12 -16.35 10.26
C PRO A 144 -1.56 -17.30 9.13
N ASP A 145 -1.96 -16.74 7.98
CA ASP A 145 -2.35 -17.47 6.76
C ASP A 145 -1.13 -17.84 5.89
N HIS A 146 0.08 -17.71 6.42
CA HIS A 146 1.35 -17.89 5.71
C HIS A 146 1.57 -16.91 4.55
N SER A 147 0.80 -15.83 4.49
CA SER A 147 1.09 -14.74 3.57
C SER A 147 2.24 -13.88 4.08
N ILE A 148 2.95 -13.25 3.17
CA ILE A 148 4.07 -12.35 3.47
C ILE A 148 3.65 -10.97 3.02
N VAL A 149 3.85 -9.97 3.88
CA VAL A 149 3.68 -8.57 3.51
C VAL A 149 4.98 -7.83 3.71
N THR A 150 5.40 -7.12 2.67
CA THR A 150 6.53 -6.22 2.72
C THR A 150 6.05 -4.78 2.58
N ARG A 151 6.42 -3.94 3.54
CA ARG A 151 6.14 -2.51 3.57
C ARG A 151 7.35 -1.71 3.11
N PHE A 152 7.08 -0.68 2.33
CA PHE A 152 8.06 0.27 1.84
C PHE A 152 7.59 1.69 2.11
N GLY A 153 8.53 2.59 2.38
CA GLY A 153 8.29 4.03 2.44
C GLY A 153 8.95 4.76 1.27
N CYS A 154 8.40 5.89 0.86
CA CYS A 154 9.02 6.79 -0.12
C CYS A 154 8.76 8.27 0.22
N LEU A 155 9.57 9.15 -0.39
CA LEU A 155 9.34 10.58 -0.43
C LEU A 155 9.31 11.01 -1.90
N HIS A 156 8.27 11.73 -2.30
CA HIS A 156 8.10 12.25 -3.64
C HIS A 156 7.95 13.77 -3.59
N GLU A 157 8.66 14.49 -4.47
CA GLU A 157 8.60 15.94 -4.55
C GLU A 157 7.92 16.36 -5.86
N ILE A 158 6.80 17.08 -5.75
CA ILE A 158 6.12 17.70 -6.87
C ILE A 158 6.70 19.10 -7.03
N GLN A 159 7.33 19.35 -8.16
CA GLN A 159 7.81 20.67 -8.54
C GLN A 159 6.80 21.32 -9.49
N VAL A 160 6.30 22.48 -9.10
CA VAL A 160 5.30 23.24 -9.84
C VAL A 160 5.88 24.60 -10.17
N GLU A 161 6.09 24.84 -11.46
CA GLU A 161 6.42 26.17 -11.96
C GLU A 161 5.22 27.10 -11.77
N VAL A 162 5.47 28.23 -11.12
CA VAL A 162 4.47 29.24 -10.81
C VAL A 162 4.75 30.49 -11.62
N PRO A 163 3.74 31.08 -12.30
CA PRO A 163 3.91 32.33 -13.02
C PRO A 163 4.35 33.44 -12.07
N HIS A 164 5.30 34.27 -12.51
CA HIS A 164 5.62 35.51 -11.82
C HIS A 164 4.38 36.40 -11.78
N ILE A 165 3.74 36.48 -10.62
CA ILE A 165 2.80 37.55 -10.36
C ILE A 165 3.69 38.79 -10.22
N LEU A 166 3.62 39.69 -11.21
CA LEU A 166 4.27 41.00 -11.19
C LEU A 166 3.77 41.77 -9.95
N THR A 167 4.39 41.52 -8.80
CA THR A 167 4.25 42.36 -7.63
C THR A 167 4.65 43.76 -8.05
N SER A 168 3.69 44.67 -7.91
CA SER A 168 3.66 46.08 -8.27
C SER A 168 5.03 46.78 -8.43
N PRO A 169 5.14 47.70 -9.39
CA PRO A 169 6.37 48.41 -9.72
C PRO A 169 6.78 49.38 -8.60
N THR A 170 7.41 48.86 -7.54
CA THR A 170 8.21 49.70 -6.65
C THR A 170 9.49 50.01 -7.40
N MET A 171 9.60 51.25 -7.86
CA MET A 171 10.69 51.78 -8.68
C MET A 171 12.05 51.65 -7.97
N GLU A 172 12.76 50.56 -8.19
CA GLU A 172 14.22 50.55 -8.08
C GLU A 172 14.83 49.72 -9.22
N PRO A 173 15.59 50.35 -10.14
CA PRO A 173 16.22 49.68 -11.26
C PRO A 173 17.56 49.10 -10.82
N SER A 174 17.59 47.86 -10.31
CA SER A 174 18.85 47.12 -10.25
C SER A 174 18.66 45.59 -10.36
N VAL A 175 19.22 45.07 -11.47
CA VAL A 175 19.54 43.68 -11.79
C VAL A 175 18.39 42.74 -12.19
N PRO A 176 18.29 42.34 -13.49
CA PRO A 176 17.30 41.39 -13.98
C PRO A 176 17.71 39.94 -13.66
N ASN A 177 17.44 39.48 -12.44
CA ASN A 177 17.42 38.05 -12.09
C ASN A 177 15.99 37.66 -11.67
N ALA A 178 15.05 37.78 -12.61
CA ALA A 178 13.68 37.27 -12.44
C ALA A 178 13.67 35.75 -12.73
N THR A 179 14.15 34.96 -11.78
CA THR A 179 13.97 33.50 -11.80
C THR A 179 12.59 33.15 -11.27
N GLY A 180 11.78 32.48 -12.10
CA GLY A 180 10.45 31.94 -11.76
C GLY A 180 10.41 31.31 -10.37
N GLY A 181 9.36 31.58 -9.61
CA GLY A 181 9.14 30.89 -8.34
C GLY A 181 8.85 29.41 -8.61
N LEU A 182 9.69 28.51 -8.09
CA LEU A 182 9.43 27.08 -8.08
C LEU A 182 8.73 26.69 -6.77
N LEU A 183 7.48 26.25 -6.85
CA LEU A 183 6.77 25.70 -5.71
C LEU A 183 7.10 24.21 -5.59
N VAL A 184 7.61 23.78 -4.45
CA VAL A 184 7.91 22.37 -4.17
C VAL A 184 6.92 21.86 -3.12
N ARG A 185 6.15 20.82 -3.45
CA ARG A 185 5.29 20.10 -2.51
C ARG A 185 5.87 18.71 -2.25
N ARG A 186 6.16 18.41 -0.98
CA ARG A 186 6.68 17.11 -0.55
C ARG A 186 5.53 16.21 -0.15
N MET A 187 5.55 14.97 -0.63
CA MET A 187 4.58 13.94 -0.29
C MET A 187 5.32 12.72 0.27
N ALA A 188 4.79 12.16 1.35
CA ALA A 188 5.25 10.91 1.94
C ALA A 188 4.36 9.76 1.47
N GLY A 189 4.96 8.68 1.01
CA GLY A 189 4.23 7.52 0.50
C GLY A 189 4.59 6.24 1.21
N GLU A 190 3.63 5.32 1.18
CA GLU A 190 3.73 3.98 1.74
C GLU A 190 3.25 2.98 0.68
N MET A 191 4.01 1.92 0.47
CA MET A 191 3.66 0.83 -0.43
C MET A 191 3.70 -0.49 0.33
N GLU A 192 2.66 -1.30 0.19
CA GLU A 192 2.59 -2.66 0.72
C GLU A 192 2.50 -3.63 -0.44
N VAL A 193 3.37 -4.65 -0.43
CA VAL A 193 3.30 -5.79 -1.34
C VAL A 193 2.91 -6.99 -0.50
N HIS A 194 1.69 -7.49 -0.73
CA HIS A 194 1.14 -8.67 -0.06
C HIS A 194 1.20 -9.87 -0.98
N ILE A 195 1.80 -10.94 -0.51
CA ILE A 195 2.00 -12.18 -1.25
C ILE A 195 1.33 -13.32 -0.49
N ALA A 196 0.35 -13.95 -1.12
CA ALA A 196 -0.41 -15.05 -0.55
C ALA A 196 -0.54 -16.20 -1.56
N TRP A 197 -0.90 -17.39 -1.09
CA TRP A 197 -1.25 -18.50 -1.97
C TRP A 197 -2.53 -18.18 -2.75
N ASP A 198 -2.50 -18.43 -4.06
CA ASP A 198 -3.69 -18.35 -4.91
C ASP A 198 -4.19 -19.75 -5.27
N ARG A 199 -5.41 -20.07 -4.84
CA ARG A 199 -6.10 -21.33 -5.11
C ARG A 199 -7.25 -21.20 -6.09
N ARG A 200 -7.39 -20.04 -6.77
CA ARG A 200 -8.44 -19.81 -7.78
C ARG A 200 -8.26 -20.73 -8.98
N HIS A 201 -7.02 -21.08 -9.34
CA HIS A 201 -6.75 -21.98 -10.45
C HIS A 201 -6.81 -23.45 -10.01
N LYS A 202 -7.56 -24.28 -10.75
CA LYS A 202 -7.82 -25.69 -10.40
C LYS A 202 -6.59 -26.60 -10.54
N TYR A 203 -5.75 -26.34 -11.54
CA TYR A 203 -4.69 -27.29 -11.95
C TYR A 203 -3.28 -26.90 -11.50
N PHE A 204 -3.09 -25.63 -11.14
CA PHE A 204 -1.77 -25.10 -10.82
C PHE A 204 -1.88 -24.27 -9.55
N PRO A 205 -1.00 -24.49 -8.56
CA PRO A 205 -0.90 -23.57 -7.43
C PRO A 205 -0.46 -22.21 -7.98
N GLY A 206 -1.15 -21.15 -7.55
CA GLY A 206 -0.76 -19.79 -7.87
C GLY A 206 -0.21 -19.05 -6.65
N GLN A 207 0.35 -17.88 -6.91
CA GLN A 207 0.75 -16.92 -5.91
C GLN A 207 0.09 -15.59 -6.26
N LYS A 208 -0.74 -15.10 -5.36
CA LYS A 208 -1.42 -13.82 -5.47
C LYS A 208 -0.48 -12.73 -4.94
N ILE A 209 -0.23 -11.72 -5.76
CA ILE A 209 0.51 -10.52 -5.38
C ILE A 209 -0.47 -9.34 -5.41
N ALA A 210 -0.77 -8.79 -4.24
CA ALA A 210 -1.54 -7.57 -4.08
C ALA A 210 -0.61 -6.40 -3.77
N LEU A 211 -0.88 -5.27 -4.40
CA LEU A 211 -0.19 -4.00 -4.24
C LEU A 211 -1.16 -2.98 -3.64
N HIS A 212 -0.73 -2.35 -2.56
CA HIS A 212 -1.40 -1.20 -1.96
C HIS A 212 -0.41 -0.04 -1.92
N PHE A 213 -0.66 1.03 -2.67
CA PHE A 213 0.21 2.21 -2.68
C PHE A 213 -0.58 3.45 -2.29
N LYS A 214 -0.03 4.22 -1.35
CA LYS A 214 -0.61 5.45 -0.83
C LYS A 214 0.42 6.57 -0.87
N LEU A 215 -0.02 7.78 -1.19
CA LEU A 215 0.82 8.97 -1.17
C LEU A 215 0.05 10.13 -0.54
N LEU A 216 0.61 10.72 0.51
CA LEU A 216 0.02 11.78 1.32
C LEU A 216 0.93 13.02 1.31
N GLY A 217 0.36 14.20 1.13
CA GLY A 217 1.12 15.45 1.32
C GLY A 217 0.26 16.69 1.34
#